data_AF-G5AMY7-F1
#
_entry.id   AF-G5AMY7-F1
#
_cell.length_a   1.000
_cell.length_b   1.000
_cell.length_c   1.000
_cell.angle_alpha   90.00
_cell.angle_beta   90.00
_cell.angle_gamma   90.00
#
_symmetry.space_group_name_H-M   'P 1'
#
loop_
_entity.id
_entity.type
_entity.pdbx_description
1 polymer ?
#
loop_
_entity_poly.entity_id
_entity_poly.type
_entity_poly.pdbx_seq_one_letter_code
_entity_poly.pdbx_strand_id
1 'polypeptide(L)'
;MEGDEEKEKKVPVVPETLKKKQKHFPELKIKHLRKKFAQKIFQKARRKLIYEKAKRYHKEYRQMDRTESRMARRARKAGSFYVPAKSTLALVSRVWGVRG
;
A
#
# COMPACT_ATOMS: atom_id res chain seq x y z
N MET A 1 8.10 78.92 -18.52
CA MET A 1 8.52 78.06 -17.39
C MET A 1 7.29 77.32 -16.94
N GLU A 2 7.20 76.01 -16.86
CA GLU A 2 8.12 74.90 -17.10
C GLU A 2 7.20 73.69 -17.31
N GLY A 3 7.54 72.82 -18.24
CA GLY A 3 6.70 71.67 -18.58
C GLY A 3 6.73 70.66 -17.45
N ASP A 4 5.53 70.24 -17.02
CA ASP A 4 5.37 69.04 -16.22
C ASP A 4 5.78 67.83 -17.07
N GLU A 5 7.05 67.47 -16.99
CA GLU A 5 7.56 66.24 -17.57
C GLU A 5 6.80 65.05 -16.96
N GLU A 6 5.95 64.44 -17.77
CA GLU A 6 5.37 63.12 -17.54
C GLU A 6 6.52 62.15 -17.24
N LYS A 7 6.74 61.89 -15.95
CA LYS A 7 7.62 60.83 -15.48
C LYS A 7 7.06 59.51 -16.01
N GLU A 8 7.59 59.04 -17.14
CA GLU A 8 7.41 57.68 -17.61
C GLU A 8 7.64 56.74 -16.43
N LYS A 9 6.58 56.10 -15.97
CA LYS A 9 6.64 55.12 -14.90
C LYS A 9 7.46 53.95 -15.42
N LYS A 10 8.77 53.97 -15.17
CA LYS A 10 9.69 52.84 -15.40
C LYS A 10 9.15 51.64 -14.63
N VAL A 11 8.43 50.77 -15.33
CA VAL A 11 7.94 49.51 -14.79
C VAL A 11 9.17 48.76 -14.26
N PRO A 12 9.20 48.38 -12.97
CA PRO A 12 10.37 47.72 -12.42
C PRO A 12 10.63 46.43 -13.20
N VAL A 13 11.79 46.35 -13.85
CA VAL A 13 12.21 45.16 -14.61
C VAL A 13 12.40 44.04 -13.60
N VAL A 14 11.43 43.12 -13.55
CA VAL A 14 11.46 41.98 -12.62
C VAL A 14 12.77 41.20 -12.83
N PRO A 15 13.57 41.01 -11.77
CA PRO A 15 14.84 40.28 -11.83
C PRO A 15 14.71 38.92 -12.51
N GLU A 16 15.67 38.57 -13.36
CA GLU A 16 15.67 37.30 -14.09
C GLU A 16 15.61 36.07 -13.17
N THR A 17 16.24 36.17 -11.99
CA THR A 17 16.24 35.13 -10.96
C THR A 17 14.84 34.85 -10.42
N LEU A 18 14.01 35.88 -10.27
CA LEU A 18 12.61 35.74 -9.84
C LEU A 18 11.75 35.10 -10.94
N LYS A 19 11.94 35.48 -12.20
CA LYS A 19 11.24 34.84 -13.35
C LYS A 19 11.59 33.34 -13.46
N LYS A 20 12.86 32.98 -13.26
CA LYS A 20 13.30 31.56 -13.23
C LYS A 20 12.66 30.79 -12.07
N LYS A 21 12.63 31.37 -10.87
CA LYS A 21 11.94 30.78 -9.71
C LYS A 21 10.44 30.59 -9.96
N GLN A 22 9.77 31.61 -10.51
CA GLN A 22 8.34 31.57 -10.84
C GLN A 22 7.99 30.46 -11.84
N LYS A 23 8.89 30.12 -12.79
CA LYS A 23 8.72 28.98 -13.70
C LYS A 23 9.04 27.63 -13.05
N HIS A 24 10.05 27.59 -12.19
CA HIS A 24 10.50 26.33 -11.58
C HIS A 24 9.51 25.73 -10.57
N PHE A 25 8.90 26.56 -9.71
CA PHE A 25 7.94 26.11 -8.70
C PHE A 25 6.71 25.38 -9.27
N PRO A 26 6.00 25.89 -10.29
CA PRO A 26 4.87 25.18 -10.88
C PRO A 26 5.30 23.88 -11.57
N GLU A 27 6.46 23.84 -12.24
CA GLU A 27 6.97 22.60 -12.84
C GLU A 27 7.22 21.51 -11.79
N LEU A 28 7.82 21.86 -10.66
CA LEU A 28 8.02 20.94 -9.55
C LEU A 28 6.68 20.46 -8.97
N LYS A 29 5.72 21.37 -8.78
CA LYS A 29 4.37 21.02 -8.31
C LYS A 29 3.68 20.07 -9.27
N ILE A 30 3.72 20.32 -10.58
CA ILE A 30 3.14 19.46 -11.62
C ILE A 30 3.79 18.07 -11.57
N LYS A 31 5.13 18.00 -11.51
CA LYS A 31 5.85 16.72 -11.39
C LYS A 31 5.46 15.96 -10.12
N HIS A 32 5.34 16.64 -8.98
CA HIS A 32 4.91 16.03 -7.72
C HIS A 32 3.48 15.50 -7.80
N LEU A 33 2.55 16.28 -8.35
CA LEU A 33 1.15 15.88 -8.51
C LEU A 33 1.02 14.66 -9.43
N ARG A 34 1.76 14.62 -10.55
CA ARG A 34 1.81 13.46 -11.46
C ARG A 34 2.31 12.20 -10.73
N LYS A 35 3.39 12.31 -9.95
CA LYS A 35 3.92 11.19 -9.14
C LYS A 35 2.90 10.71 -8.11
N LYS A 36 2.26 11.63 -7.38
CA LYS A 36 1.23 11.31 -6.38
C LYS A 36 0.03 10.58 -7.02
N PHE A 37 -0.39 11.03 -8.20
CA PHE A 37 -1.49 10.41 -8.95
C PHE A 37 -1.13 8.99 -9.40
N ALA A 38 0.05 8.80 -9.99
CA ALA A 38 0.54 7.47 -10.39
C ALA A 38 0.62 6.50 -9.20
N GLN A 39 1.18 6.96 -8.07
CA GLN A 39 1.24 6.17 -6.84
C GLN A 39 -0.15 5.80 -6.31
N LYS A 40 -1.12 6.72 -6.37
CA LYS A 40 -2.50 6.47 -5.94
C LYS A 40 -3.16 5.38 -6.80
N ILE A 41 -2.96 5.41 -8.11
CA ILE A 41 -3.47 4.36 -9.02
C ILE A 41 -2.82 3.00 -8.68
N PHE A 42 -1.49 2.99 -8.54
CA PHE A 42 -0.75 1.77 -8.20
C PHE A 42 -1.23 1.16 -6.87
N GLN A 43 -1.40 1.97 -5.84
CA GLN A 43 -1.89 1.51 -4.54
C GLN A 43 -3.32 0.95 -4.62
N LYS A 44 -4.21 1.57 -5.41
CA LYS A 44 -5.56 1.05 -5.63
C LYS A 44 -5.53 -0.33 -6.30
N ALA A 45 -4.72 -0.50 -7.35
CA ALA A 45 -4.55 -1.78 -8.02
C ALA A 45 -3.99 -2.84 -7.05
N ARG A 46 -2.98 -2.49 -6.26
CA ARG A 46 -2.38 -3.37 -5.24
C ARG A 46 -3.39 -3.78 -4.18
N ARG A 47 -4.23 -2.87 -3.68
CA ARG A 47 -5.29 -3.19 -2.71
C ARG A 47 -6.29 -4.20 -3.27
N LYS A 48 -6.73 -4.02 -4.53
CA LYS A 48 -7.62 -4.98 -5.21
C LYS A 48 -6.98 -6.37 -5.31
N LEU A 49 -5.69 -6.43 -5.67
CA LEU A 49 -4.95 -7.69 -5.74
C LEU A 49 -4.86 -8.38 -4.38
N ILE A 50 -4.52 -7.65 -3.31
CA ILE A 50 -4.41 -8.20 -1.95
C ILE A 50 -5.77 -8.71 -1.48
N TYR A 51 -6.85 -7.97 -1.76
CA TYR A 51 -8.21 -8.39 -1.41
C TYR A 51 -8.60 -9.72 -2.06
N GLU A 52 -8.37 -9.86 -3.37
CA GLU A 52 -8.65 -11.11 -4.07
C GLU A 52 -7.80 -12.27 -3.55
N LYS A 53 -6.52 -12.04 -3.23
CA LYS A 53 -5.65 -13.05 -2.61
C LYS A 53 -6.16 -13.47 -1.23
N ALA A 54 -6.52 -12.51 -0.38
CA ALA A 54 -7.07 -12.80 0.94
C ALA A 54 -8.36 -13.61 0.86
N LYS A 55 -9.26 -13.28 -0.08
CA LYS A 55 -10.49 -14.03 -0.34
C LYS A 55 -10.20 -15.49 -0.75
N ARG A 56 -9.20 -15.71 -1.60
CA ARG A 56 -8.78 -17.06 -2.02
C ARG A 56 -8.24 -17.87 -0.84
N TYR A 57 -7.30 -17.31 -0.07
CA TYR A 57 -6.73 -18.00 1.09
C TYR A 57 -7.78 -18.31 2.15
N HIS A 58 -8.70 -17.38 2.41
CA HIS A 58 -9.80 -17.64 3.34
C HIS A 58 -10.67 -18.83 2.89
N LYS A 59 -10.99 -18.91 1.58
CA LYS A 59 -11.74 -20.05 1.03
C LYS A 59 -10.96 -21.35 1.17
N GLU A 60 -9.66 -21.33 0.87
CA GLU A 60 -8.77 -22.49 0.95
C GLU A 60 -8.70 -23.05 2.37
N TYR A 61 -8.41 -22.22 3.37
CA TYR A 61 -8.35 -22.66 4.77
C TYR A 61 -9.68 -23.22 5.26
N ARG A 62 -10.81 -22.57 4.94
CA ARG A 62 -12.14 -23.11 5.29
C ARG A 62 -12.43 -24.44 4.62
N GLN A 63 -11.95 -24.64 3.39
CA GLN A 63 -12.10 -25.91 2.71
C GLN A 63 -11.25 -26.99 3.39
N MET A 64 -9.99 -26.70 3.74
CA MET A 64 -9.11 -27.63 4.46
C MET A 64 -9.76 -28.12 5.77
N ASP A 65 -10.23 -27.21 6.63
CA ASP A 65 -10.87 -27.56 7.91
C ASP A 65 -12.11 -28.45 7.71
N ARG A 66 -12.92 -28.11 6.70
CA ARG A 66 -14.12 -28.89 6.35
C ARG A 66 -13.75 -30.27 5.80
N THR A 67 -12.68 -30.37 5.02
CA THR A 67 -12.23 -31.65 4.48
C THR A 67 -11.74 -32.58 5.57
N GLU A 68 -10.98 -32.07 6.54
CA GLU A 68 -10.49 -32.85 7.68
C GLU A 68 -11.65 -33.37 8.53
N SER A 69 -12.60 -32.49 8.87
CA SER A 69 -13.84 -32.87 9.56
C SER A 69 -14.65 -33.92 8.78
N ARG A 70 -14.73 -33.79 7.46
CA ARG A 70 -15.43 -34.73 6.59
C ARG A 70 -14.75 -36.09 6.56
N MET A 71 -13.42 -36.14 6.48
CA MET A 71 -12.65 -37.39 6.50
C MET A 71 -12.85 -38.13 7.81
N ALA A 72 -12.77 -37.42 8.94
CA ALA A 72 -13.05 -38.00 10.26
C ALA A 72 -14.48 -38.58 10.36
N ARG A 73 -15.49 -37.86 9.86
CA ARG A 73 -16.88 -38.37 9.83
C ARG A 73 -17.06 -39.59 8.94
N ARG A 74 -16.42 -39.61 7.76
CA ARG A 74 -16.48 -40.74 6.83
C ARG A 74 -15.88 -42.00 7.46
N ALA A 75 -14.72 -41.88 8.10
CA ALA A 75 -14.09 -43.00 8.79
C ALA A 75 -14.98 -43.53 9.91
N ARG A 76 -15.52 -42.65 10.78
CA ARG A 76 -16.49 -43.04 11.82
C ARG A 76 -17.72 -43.77 11.26
N LYS A 77 -18.28 -43.28 10.14
CA LYS A 77 -19.43 -43.93 9.48
C LYS A 77 -19.07 -45.32 8.93
N ALA A 78 -17.85 -45.50 8.45
CA ALA A 78 -17.35 -46.77 7.95
C ALA A 78 -16.84 -47.72 9.05
N GLY A 79 -16.86 -47.31 10.32
CA GLY A 79 -16.31 -48.08 11.44
C GLY A 79 -14.77 -48.13 11.46
N SER A 80 -14.09 -47.29 10.67
CA SER A 80 -12.64 -47.18 10.60
C SER A 80 -12.11 -45.90 11.25
N PHE A 81 -10.80 -45.80 11.42
CA PHE A 81 -10.15 -44.65 12.06
C PHE A 81 -9.46 -43.75 11.03
N TYR A 82 -9.63 -42.43 11.18
CA TYR A 82 -8.90 -41.44 10.42
C TYR A 82 -7.78 -40.85 11.28
N VAL A 83 -6.54 -40.97 10.83
CA VAL A 83 -5.38 -40.35 11.48
C VAL A 83 -5.05 -39.05 10.73
N PRO A 84 -5.18 -37.88 11.37
CA PRO A 84 -4.85 -36.60 10.74
C PRO A 84 -3.34 -36.49 10.49
N ALA A 85 -2.96 -35.62 9.57
CA ALA A 85 -1.55 -35.36 9.30
C ALA A 85 -0.87 -34.72 10.50
N LYS A 86 0.39 -35.08 10.76
CA LYS A 86 1.20 -34.43 11.79
C LYS A 86 1.36 -32.95 11.47
N SER A 87 1.21 -32.08 12.47
CA SER A 87 1.43 -30.65 12.31
C SER A 87 2.88 -30.35 11.91
N THR A 88 3.05 -29.46 10.92
CA THR A 88 4.37 -29.08 10.38
C THR A 88 4.95 -27.84 11.02
N LEU A 89 4.12 -26.97 11.59
CA LEU A 89 4.52 -25.70 12.18
C LEU A 89 4.34 -25.74 13.71
N ALA A 90 5.35 -25.24 14.43
CA ALA A 90 5.28 -25.01 15.86
C ALA A 90 5.65 -23.56 16.17
N LEU A 91 4.92 -22.93 17.09
CA LEU A 91 5.26 -21.62 17.64
C LEU A 91 5.99 -21.84 18.97
N VAL A 92 7.25 -21.43 19.07
CA VAL A 92 8.05 -21.53 20.30
C VAL A 92 8.22 -20.14 20.90
N SER A 93 7.79 -19.97 22.14
CA SER A 93 8.04 -18.76 22.93
C SER A 93 8.90 -19.10 24.13
N ARG A 94 9.82 -18.19 24.48
CA ARG A 94 10.68 -18.34 25.65
C ARG A 94 9.89 -18.01 26.92
N VAL A 95 9.81 -18.97 27.84
CA VAL A 95 9.11 -18.81 29.13
C VAL A 95 10.05 -18.35 30.24
N TRP A 96 11.33 -18.74 30.17
CA TRP A 96 12.33 -18.44 31.20
C TRP A 96 13.47 -17.56 30.68
N GLY A 97 14.03 -16.75 31.57
CA GLY A 97 15.13 -15.84 31.31
C GLY A 97 16.45 -16.56 31.00
N VAL A 98 17.50 -15.77 30.74
CA VAL A 98 18.85 -16.29 30.49
C VAL A 98 19.61 -16.53 31.79
N ARG A 99 19.21 -15.85 32.87
CA ARG A 99 19.60 -16.17 34.25
C ARG A 99 18.33 -16.58 34.99
N GLY A 100 18.48 -17.52 35.92
CA GLY A 100 17.39 -18.18 36.66
C GLY A 100 16.27 -17.23 37.06
#